data_AF-A0A7X2D443-F1
#
_entry.id   AF-A0A7X2D443-F1
#
_cell.length_a   1.000
_cell.length_b   1.000
_cell.length_c   1.000
_cell.angle_alpha   90.00
_cell.angle_beta   90.00
_cell.angle_gamma   90.00
#
_symmetry.space_group_name_H-M   'P 1'
#
loop_
_entity.id
_entity.type
_entity.pdbx_description
1 polymer ?
#
loop_
_entity_poly.entity_id
_entity_poly.type
_entity_poly.pdbx_seq_one_letter_code
_entity_poly.pdbx_strand_id
1 'polypeptide(L)'
;MSEPNRDSPPLWKMITGTIIALGASTAIVIYLDSISEKTGTKPGESTVTADGWTTELPAQFAGTWIAGNDCTSDSAPLIVLSNGGYRWRDGPTNWGFARGRYRYDSPVTHRIEFRLNKLNSPHSGTTDYTITVSGSVLKKYNLKSGTMEEYNKCEGGAGS
;
A
#
# COMPACT_ATOMS: atom_id res chain seq x y z
N MET A 1 -13.48 -39.70 41.08
CA MET A 1 -12.79 -38.51 40.53
C MET A 1 -13.02 -38.53 39.04
N SER A 2 -13.88 -37.64 38.55
CA SER A 2 -14.32 -37.59 37.15
C SER A 2 -13.34 -36.77 36.33
N GLU A 3 -12.82 -37.36 35.25
CA GLU A 3 -12.04 -36.64 34.23
C GLU A 3 -12.96 -35.76 33.38
N PRO A 4 -12.58 -34.51 33.04
CA PRO A 4 -13.33 -33.71 32.09
C PRO A 4 -13.05 -34.17 30.64
N ASN A 5 -14.15 -34.54 30.00
CA ASN A 5 -14.34 -34.94 28.61
C ASN A 5 -13.73 -33.91 27.62
N ARG A 6 -12.77 -34.36 26.80
CA ARG A 6 -12.19 -33.63 25.66
C ARG A 6 -13.01 -33.97 24.40
N ASP A 7 -14.13 -33.30 24.21
CA ASP A 7 -14.82 -33.29 22.92
C ASP A 7 -15.52 -31.95 22.69
N SER A 8 -14.73 -30.95 22.33
CA SER A 8 -15.23 -29.69 21.76
C SER A 8 -14.66 -29.55 20.36
N PRO A 9 -15.51 -29.55 19.30
CA PRO A 9 -15.03 -29.43 17.93
C PRO A 9 -14.51 -27.99 17.65
N PRO A 10 -13.54 -27.86 16.74
CA PRO A 10 -12.89 -26.58 16.48
C PRO A 10 -13.81 -25.60 15.72
N LEU A 11 -13.78 -24.32 16.11
CA LEU A 11 -14.68 -23.20 15.79
C LEU A 11 -14.95 -22.89 14.30
N TRP A 12 -14.27 -23.53 13.35
CA TRP A 12 -14.30 -23.24 11.92
C TRP A 12 -15.46 -23.96 11.17
N LYS A 13 -16.28 -24.77 11.86
CA LYS A 13 -17.35 -25.58 11.24
C LYS A 13 -18.80 -25.14 11.54
N MET A 14 -19.03 -23.98 12.16
CA MET A 14 -20.39 -23.45 12.35
C MET A 14 -20.72 -22.36 11.32
N ILE A 15 -20.91 -22.75 10.06
CA ILE A 15 -21.71 -21.95 9.12
C ILE A 15 -22.62 -22.93 8.39
N THR A 16 -23.72 -23.30 9.05
CA THR A 16 -24.83 -24.04 8.45
C THR A 16 -26.07 -23.15 8.52
N GLY A 17 -26.36 -22.53 7.37
CA GLY A 17 -27.66 -22.10 6.84
C GLY A 17 -28.72 -21.47 7.75
N THR A 18 -29.23 -20.31 7.33
CA THR A 18 -30.68 -20.07 7.29
C THR A 18 -31.01 -19.12 6.14
N ILE A 19 -31.68 -19.62 5.10
CA ILE A 19 -32.36 -18.80 4.08
C ILE A 19 -33.80 -18.61 4.59
N ILE A 20 -34.20 -17.37 4.86
CA ILE A 20 -35.61 -17.03 5.06
C ILE A 20 -36.05 -16.22 3.84
N ALA A 21 -36.92 -16.81 3.04
CA ALA A 21 -37.75 -16.08 2.08
C ALA A 21 -39.12 -15.83 2.73
N LEU A 22 -39.56 -14.57 2.74
CA LEU A 22 -40.91 -14.10 2.35
C LEU A 22 -41.21 -12.72 2.98
N GLY A 23 -41.51 -11.75 2.11
CA GLY A 23 -42.63 -10.83 2.32
C GLY A 23 -42.33 -9.45 2.93
N ALA A 24 -42.67 -8.42 2.15
CA ALA A 24 -42.94 -7.03 2.51
C ALA A 24 -41.76 -6.02 2.48
N SER A 25 -42.10 -4.87 1.90
CA SER A 25 -41.25 -3.83 1.34
C SER A 25 -40.49 -2.97 2.36
N THR A 26 -39.48 -2.28 1.80
CA THR A 26 -38.74 -1.09 2.25
C THR A 26 -37.48 -1.31 3.10
N ALA A 27 -36.38 -0.78 2.54
CA ALA A 27 -35.12 -0.42 3.18
C ALA A 27 -34.19 -1.57 3.66
N ILE A 28 -33.39 -2.12 2.74
CA ILE A 28 -32.07 -2.66 3.07
C ILE A 28 -31.08 -2.20 1.97
N VAL A 29 -30.57 -0.98 2.11
CA VAL A 29 -29.32 -0.52 1.47
C VAL A 29 -28.41 -0.03 2.59
N ILE A 30 -27.96 -0.94 3.45
CA ILE A 30 -26.79 -0.71 4.31
C ILE A 30 -26.14 -2.09 4.52
N TYR A 31 -24.81 -2.13 4.53
CA TYR A 31 -23.92 -3.29 4.73
C TYR A 31 -23.41 -4.02 3.48
N LEU A 32 -22.68 -3.29 2.64
CA LEU A 32 -21.49 -3.82 1.96
C LEU A 32 -20.19 -3.06 2.34
N ASP A 33 -20.22 -2.26 3.41
CA ASP A 33 -19.04 -1.49 3.85
C ASP A 33 -18.32 -2.08 5.08
N SER A 34 -18.58 -3.36 5.41
CA SER A 34 -18.10 -3.99 6.64
C SER A 34 -17.40 -5.32 6.45
N ILE A 35 -16.66 -5.47 5.36
CA ILE A 35 -15.49 -6.37 5.33
C ILE A 35 -14.24 -5.54 5.00
N SER A 36 -14.12 -4.42 5.71
CA SER A 36 -12.84 -3.73 5.94
C SER A 36 -12.61 -3.66 7.45
N GLU A 37 -12.84 -4.78 8.14
CA GLU A 37 -12.44 -4.91 9.54
C GLU A 37 -10.93 -5.10 9.61
N LYS A 38 -10.25 -3.97 9.81
CA LYS A 38 -9.30 -3.79 10.92
C LYS A 38 -8.26 -4.91 11.09
N THR A 39 -7.20 -4.88 10.29
CA THR A 39 -5.87 -4.81 10.93
C THR A 39 -5.69 -3.37 11.39
N GLY A 40 -6.33 -3.04 12.51
CA GLY A 40 -6.16 -1.77 13.19
C GLY A 40 -4.75 -1.70 13.77
N THR A 41 -3.80 -1.25 12.96
CA THR A 41 -2.62 -0.58 13.49
C THR A 41 -3.13 0.67 14.18
N LYS A 42 -2.91 0.78 15.49
CA LYS A 42 -3.23 2.01 16.22
C LYS A 42 -2.67 3.21 15.44
N PRO A 43 -3.42 4.31 15.28
CA PRO A 43 -2.84 5.53 14.72
C PRO A 43 -1.71 5.97 15.67
N GLY A 44 -0.46 5.76 15.24
CA GLY A 44 0.75 6.09 16.01
C GLY A 44 1.70 4.94 16.33
N GLU A 45 1.39 3.69 15.97
CA GLU A 45 2.37 2.60 16.11
C GLU A 45 3.14 2.42 14.80
N SER A 46 4.16 3.26 14.61
CA SER A 46 5.16 3.08 13.56
C SER A 46 5.84 1.73 13.75
N THR A 47 5.40 0.72 13.00
CA THR A 47 5.99 -0.61 13.01
C THR A 47 7.31 -0.61 12.22
N VAL A 48 8.29 0.13 12.73
CA VAL A 48 9.68 -0.01 12.30
C VAL A 48 10.13 -1.37 12.78
N THR A 49 10.35 -2.30 11.86
CA THR A 49 10.91 -3.60 12.21
C THR A 49 12.34 -3.45 12.71
N ALA A 50 12.86 -4.43 13.44
CA ALA A 50 14.21 -4.37 14.03
C ALA A 50 15.34 -4.13 12.99
N ASP A 51 15.08 -4.38 11.71
CA ASP A 51 15.96 -4.12 10.58
C ASP A 51 15.82 -2.69 9.98
N GLY A 52 15.02 -1.82 10.61
CA GLY A 52 14.81 -0.42 10.21
C GLY A 52 13.84 -0.22 9.04
N TRP A 53 13.14 -1.26 8.61
CA TRP A 53 12.16 -1.18 7.53
C TRP A 53 10.76 -0.91 8.07
N THR A 54 9.98 -0.09 7.38
CA THR A 54 8.61 0.28 7.76
C THR A 54 7.69 0.25 6.54
N THR A 55 6.39 0.09 6.76
CA THR A 55 5.39 0.30 5.70
C THR A 55 5.01 1.78 5.57
N GLU A 56 5.42 2.63 6.51
CA GLU A 56 5.07 4.04 6.50
C GLU A 56 5.89 4.81 5.46
N LEU A 57 5.20 5.65 4.69
CA LEU A 57 5.81 6.56 3.73
C LEU A 57 5.88 7.96 4.35
N PRO A 58 7.03 8.65 4.32
CA PRO A 58 7.08 10.03 4.78
C PRO A 58 6.16 10.91 3.93
N ALA A 59 5.40 11.80 4.58
CA ALA A 59 4.30 12.54 3.96
C ALA A 59 4.69 13.31 2.68
N GLN A 60 5.92 13.82 2.60
CA GLN A 60 6.42 14.54 1.44
C GLN A 60 6.54 13.69 0.16
N PHE A 61 6.65 12.36 0.28
CA PHE A 61 6.68 11.45 -0.86
C PHE A 61 5.27 11.01 -1.28
N ALA A 62 4.28 11.16 -0.41
CA ALA A 62 2.94 10.65 -0.65
C ALA A 62 2.25 11.36 -1.81
N GLY A 63 1.49 10.59 -2.58
CA GLY A 63 0.66 11.08 -3.68
C GLY A 63 1.18 10.69 -5.07
N THR A 64 0.68 11.40 -6.06
CA THR A 64 0.88 11.13 -7.49
C THR A 64 2.01 11.97 -8.06
N TRP A 65 2.88 11.34 -8.82
CA TRP A 65 4.00 11.96 -9.53
C TRP A 65 3.97 11.50 -10.99
N ILE A 66 4.08 12.43 -11.93
CA ILE A 66 3.87 12.17 -13.37
C ILE A 66 5.20 12.23 -14.11
N ALA A 67 5.45 11.25 -14.98
CA ALA A 67 6.65 11.21 -15.80
C ALA A 67 6.46 12.09 -17.04
N GLY A 68 7.42 12.98 -17.28
CA GLY A 68 7.25 14.07 -18.24
C GLY A 68 6.22 15.08 -17.71
N ASN A 69 6.47 16.37 -17.88
CA ASN A 69 5.66 17.46 -17.29
C ASN A 69 4.22 17.58 -17.83
N ASP A 70 3.65 16.50 -18.38
CA ASP A 70 2.31 16.47 -18.95
C ASP A 70 1.27 16.10 -17.89
N CYS A 71 0.99 17.08 -17.03
CA CYS A 71 -0.04 16.98 -15.99
C CYS A 71 -1.48 16.94 -16.52
N THR A 72 -1.66 17.18 -17.82
CA THR A 72 -2.97 17.30 -18.46
C THR A 72 -3.41 16.05 -19.19
N SER A 73 -2.49 15.13 -19.46
CA SER A 73 -2.79 13.91 -20.19
C SER A 73 -3.21 12.78 -19.27
N ASP A 74 -4.42 12.28 -19.51
CA ASP A 74 -4.94 11.06 -18.89
C ASP A 74 -4.12 9.81 -19.24
N SER A 75 -3.20 9.90 -20.20
CA SER A 75 -2.32 8.80 -20.61
C SER A 75 -0.88 8.96 -20.13
N ALA A 76 -0.55 10.05 -19.42
CA ALA A 76 0.80 10.29 -18.93
C ALA A 76 1.23 9.17 -17.97
N PRO A 77 2.44 8.61 -18.13
CA PRO A 77 2.96 7.66 -17.17
C PRO A 77 3.08 8.30 -15.79
N LEU A 78 2.76 7.58 -14.73
CA LEU A 78 2.77 8.11 -13.38
C LEU A 78 3.12 7.05 -12.34
N ILE A 79 3.48 7.52 -11.15
CA ILE A 79 3.67 6.72 -9.95
C ILE A 79 2.84 7.32 -8.82
N VAL A 80 2.14 6.46 -8.07
CA VAL A 80 1.38 6.82 -6.88
C VAL A 80 2.03 6.15 -5.69
N LEU A 81 2.71 6.93 -4.85
CA LEU A 81 3.38 6.45 -3.64
C LEU A 81 2.43 6.47 -2.45
N SER A 82 2.42 5.39 -1.69
CA SER A 82 1.53 5.19 -0.53
C SER A 82 2.20 4.33 0.55
N ASN A 83 1.57 4.19 1.71
CA ASN A 83 2.05 3.24 2.71
C ASN A 83 2.06 1.80 2.14
N GLY A 84 3.15 1.08 2.37
CA GLY A 84 3.33 -0.31 1.97
C GLY A 84 3.67 -0.53 0.49
N GLY A 85 3.90 0.53 -0.30
CA GLY A 85 4.30 0.40 -1.69
C GLY A 85 3.79 1.50 -2.62
N TYR A 86 3.90 1.23 -3.92
CA TYR A 86 3.48 2.17 -4.94
C TYR A 86 2.79 1.50 -6.11
N ARG A 87 1.87 2.23 -6.73
CA ARG A 87 1.28 1.89 -8.03
C ARG A 87 1.99 2.66 -9.11
N TRP A 88 2.03 2.12 -10.31
CA TRP A 88 2.48 2.87 -11.48
C TRP A 88 1.54 2.63 -12.64
N ARG A 89 1.62 3.56 -13.59
CA ARG A 89 0.94 3.50 -14.86
C ARG A 89 1.90 3.92 -15.94
N ASP A 90 1.96 3.16 -17.02
CA ASP A 90 2.89 3.33 -18.15
C ASP A 90 2.14 3.51 -19.49
N GLY A 91 0.82 3.64 -19.43
CA GLY A 91 -0.07 4.02 -20.53
C GLY A 91 -1.53 4.15 -20.04
N PRO A 92 -2.52 4.33 -20.92
CA PRO A 92 -3.91 4.58 -20.50
C PRO A 92 -4.49 3.47 -19.61
N THR A 93 -4.12 2.21 -19.88
CA THR A 93 -4.70 1.02 -19.25
C THR A 93 -3.67 0.13 -18.55
N ASN A 94 -2.37 0.36 -18.74
CA ASN A 94 -1.35 -0.48 -18.13
C ASN A 94 -1.05 0.00 -16.72
N TRP A 95 -1.46 -0.80 -15.73
CA TRP A 95 -1.25 -0.52 -14.32
C TRP A 95 -0.48 -1.64 -13.65
N GLY A 96 0.43 -1.26 -12.76
CA GLY A 96 1.12 -2.21 -11.91
C GLY A 96 1.15 -1.77 -10.45
N PHE A 97 1.53 -2.71 -9.59
CA PHE A 97 1.65 -2.48 -8.15
C PHE A 97 2.88 -3.16 -7.57
N ALA A 98 3.65 -2.40 -6.80
CA ALA A 98 4.85 -2.83 -6.11
C ALA A 98 4.57 -2.80 -4.61
N ARG A 99 4.41 -3.97 -3.99
CA ARG A 99 4.34 -4.13 -2.54
C ARG A 99 5.74 -4.13 -1.96
N GLY A 100 5.96 -3.39 -0.88
CA GLY A 100 7.28 -3.31 -0.29
C GLY A 100 7.32 -2.63 1.06
N ARG A 101 8.53 -2.25 1.43
CA ARG A 101 8.83 -1.50 2.66
C ARG A 101 9.80 -0.39 2.35
N TYR A 102 9.76 0.65 3.17
CA TYR A 102 10.62 1.82 3.13
C TYR A 102 11.64 1.78 4.26
N ARG A 103 12.79 2.42 4.04
CA ARG A 103 13.77 2.72 5.09
C ARG A 103 14.28 4.15 4.91
N TYR A 104 14.39 4.88 6.01
CA TYR A 104 14.86 6.26 6.04
C TYR A 104 15.31 6.67 7.44
N ASP A 105 16.21 7.64 7.51
CA ASP A 105 16.80 8.08 8.78
C ASP A 105 15.87 9.00 9.60
N SER A 106 14.97 9.72 8.92
CA SER A 106 14.06 10.69 9.55
C SER A 106 12.78 10.91 8.71
N PRO A 107 11.63 11.24 9.32
CA PRO A 107 10.41 11.61 8.59
C PRO A 107 10.57 12.84 7.66
N VAL A 108 11.54 13.72 7.93
CA VAL A 108 11.82 14.93 7.14
C VAL A 108 12.92 14.68 6.08
N THR A 109 13.12 13.43 5.66
CA THR A 109 14.17 13.05 4.70
C THR A 109 13.87 13.43 3.25
N HIS A 110 14.89 13.77 2.47
CA HIS A 110 14.75 13.90 1.01
C HIS A 110 15.03 12.60 0.25
N ARG A 111 15.40 11.53 0.96
CA ARG A 111 15.78 10.23 0.40
C ARG A 111 15.17 9.09 1.21
N ILE A 112 14.54 8.16 0.51
CA ILE A 112 14.09 6.89 1.07
C ILE A 112 14.67 5.74 0.26
N GLU A 113 14.85 4.62 0.93
CA GLU A 113 15.15 3.33 0.31
C GLU A 113 13.87 2.51 0.24
N PHE A 114 13.70 1.75 -0.85
CA PHE A 114 12.54 0.88 -1.04
C PHE A 114 12.99 -0.53 -1.40
N ARG A 115 12.34 -1.51 -0.77
CA ARG A 115 12.55 -2.94 -1.01
C ARG A 115 11.23 -3.61 -1.36
N LEU A 116 11.23 -4.41 -2.41
CA LEU A 116 10.08 -5.20 -2.83
C LEU A 116 9.88 -6.40 -1.90
N ASN A 117 8.63 -6.65 -1.54
CA ASN A 117 8.23 -7.88 -0.85
C ASN A 117 8.13 -9.00 -1.89
N LYS A 118 9.12 -9.90 -1.92
CA LYS A 118 9.11 -11.07 -2.81
C LYS A 118 8.25 -12.17 -2.19
N LEU A 119 7.30 -12.70 -2.96
CA LEU A 119 6.39 -13.77 -2.50
C LEU A 119 7.13 -15.08 -2.15
N ASN A 120 8.21 -15.40 -2.87
CA ASN A 120 8.83 -16.73 -2.84
C ASN A 120 10.36 -16.70 -2.63
N SER A 121 10.91 -15.64 -2.04
CA SER A 121 12.36 -15.60 -1.76
C SER A 121 12.62 -15.07 -0.38
N PRO A 122 13.56 -15.67 0.38
CA PRO A 122 14.03 -15.07 1.62
C PRO A 122 14.48 -13.65 1.30
N HIS A 123 14.00 -12.68 2.07
CA HIS A 123 14.31 -11.28 1.83
C HIS A 123 15.82 -11.13 2.01
N SER A 124 16.53 -10.76 0.94
CA SER A 124 17.98 -10.55 0.97
C SER A 124 18.40 -9.37 1.84
N GLY A 125 17.45 -8.67 2.47
CA GLY A 125 17.69 -7.43 3.22
C GLY A 125 18.03 -6.23 2.34
N THR A 126 18.29 -6.45 1.05
CA THR A 126 18.84 -5.46 0.12
C THR A 126 17.78 -4.49 -0.38
N THR A 127 18.17 -3.23 -0.54
CA THR A 127 17.41 -2.18 -1.20
C THR A 127 17.31 -2.45 -2.70
N ASP A 128 16.11 -2.32 -3.27
CA ASP A 128 15.90 -2.46 -4.72
C ASP A 128 15.92 -1.09 -5.41
N TYR A 129 15.39 -0.05 -4.74
CA TYR A 129 15.30 1.30 -5.28
C TYR A 129 15.72 2.35 -4.25
N THR A 130 16.32 3.43 -4.72
CA THR A 130 16.43 4.69 -3.98
C THR A 130 15.46 5.68 -4.58
N ILE A 131 14.67 6.35 -3.74
CA ILE A 131 13.72 7.38 -4.16
C ILE A 131 14.08 8.67 -3.46
N THR A 132 14.24 9.75 -4.22
CA THR A 132 14.60 11.07 -3.72
C THR A 132 13.60 12.11 -4.17
N VAL A 133 13.28 13.06 -3.29
CA VAL A 133 12.40 14.20 -3.58
C VAL A 133 13.16 15.50 -3.37
N SER A 134 13.08 16.40 -4.35
CA SER A 134 13.61 17.76 -4.27
C SER A 134 12.57 18.71 -4.85
N GLY A 135 11.89 19.47 -3.98
CA GLY A 135 10.77 20.33 -4.38
C GLY A 135 9.64 19.52 -5.02
N SER A 136 9.31 19.85 -6.27
CA SER A 136 8.30 19.17 -7.08
C SER A 136 8.85 17.99 -7.90
N VAL A 137 10.13 17.66 -7.77
CA VAL A 137 10.77 16.58 -8.55
C VAL A 137 10.99 15.36 -7.68
N LEU A 138 10.59 14.19 -8.20
CA LEU A 138 10.88 12.89 -7.64
C LEU A 138 11.76 12.10 -8.59
N LYS A 139 12.87 11.57 -8.08
CA LYS A 139 13.76 10.66 -8.82
C LYS A 139 13.73 9.29 -8.20
N LYS A 140 13.52 8.27 -9.03
CA LYS A 140 13.56 6.85 -8.64
C LYS A 140 14.72 6.18 -9.35
N TYR A 141 15.68 5.69 -8.58
CA TYR A 141 16.85 4.99 -9.07
C TYR A 141 16.72 3.50 -8.79
N ASN A 142 16.83 2.67 -9.83
CA ASN A 142 16.84 1.22 -9.72
C ASN A 142 18.28 0.74 -9.52
N LEU A 143 18.57 0.19 -8.33
CA LEU A 143 19.93 -0.23 -7.98
C LEU A 143 20.41 -1.46 -8.77
N LYS A 144 19.48 -2.27 -9.28
CA LYS A 144 19.80 -3.48 -10.05
C LYS A 144 20.14 -3.17 -11.50
N SER A 145 19.37 -2.28 -12.14
CA SER A 145 19.59 -1.91 -13.56
C SER A 145 20.48 -0.68 -13.75
N GLY A 146 20.69 0.13 -12.70
CA GLY A 146 21.40 1.40 -12.80
C GLY A 146 20.63 2.49 -13.54
N THR A 147 19.32 2.34 -13.70
CA THR A 147 18.46 3.28 -14.43
C THR A 147 17.81 4.28 -13.48
N MET A 148 17.61 5.51 -13.98
CA MET A 148 16.91 6.58 -13.25
C MET A 148 15.64 6.97 -14.01
N GLU A 149 14.55 7.12 -13.27
CA GLU A 149 13.28 7.66 -13.74
C GLU A 149 13.00 8.96 -12.97
N GLU A 150 12.54 9.99 -13.67
CA GLU A 150 12.19 11.28 -13.09
C GLU A 150 10.69 11.53 -13.26
N TYR A 151 10.07 12.01 -12.18
CA TYR A 151 8.65 12.34 -12.10
C TYR A 151 8.49 13.72 -11.49
N ASN A 152 7.42 14.40 -11.87
CA ASN A 152 7.09 15.74 -11.39
C ASN A 152 5.75 15.72 -10.68
N LYS A 153 5.66 16.51 -9.61
CA LYS A 153 4.41 16.78 -8.93
C LYS A 153 3.64 17.80 -9.75
N CYS A 154 2.39 17.49 -10.06
CA CYS A 154 1.52 18.44 -10.72
C CYS A 154 1.05 19.49 -9.72
N GLU A 155 1.37 20.75 -9.97
CA GLU A 155 0.80 21.87 -9.23
C GLU A 155 -0.69 21.98 -9.61
N GLY A 156 -1.59 21.94 -8.63
CA GLY A 156 -3.04 22.12 -8.86
C GLY A 156 -3.95 20.95 -8.46
N GLY A 157 -3.42 19.86 -7.89
CA GLY A 157 -4.24 18.79 -7.30
C GLY A 157 -4.62 19.02 -5.84
N ALA A 158 -4.81 20.28 -5.42
CA ALA A 158 -5.47 20.57 -4.15
C ALA A 158 -6.96 20.70 -4.44
N GLY A 159 -7.78 19.94 -3.72
CA GLY A 159 -9.24 20.01 -3.85
C GLY A 159 -9.72 21.46 -3.92
N SER A 160 -10.46 21.74 -4.99
CA SER A 160 -11.52 22.74 -4.95
C SER A 160 -12.73 22.13 -4.25
#